data_AF-Q8ZX49-F1
#
_entry.id   AF-Q8ZX49-F1
#
_cell.length_a   1.000
_cell.length_b   1.000
_cell.length_c   1.000
_cell.angle_alpha   90.00
_cell.angle_beta   90.00
_cell.angle_gamma   90.00
#
_symmetry.space_group_name_H-M   'P 1'
#
loop_
_entity.id
_entity.type
_entity.pdbx_description
1 polymer ?
#
loop_
_entity_poly.entity_id
_entity_poly.type
_entity_poly.pdbx_seq_one_letter_code
_entity_poly.pdbx_strand_id
1 'polypeptide(L)'
;MEKHVEREAVIRDTLHDFSIEYVKALAEVFGWRVVTAPANAPGPDVVIEHAVGEKAVMFIESEVGHDTGSSQKYFKKLSERLRPLVEEYRARGVGYFALVIIANAPRRLTKYLRENRKELEEALGFKLEEGITAFVIPVLLVKEVLPAVFVRALGVAARLAPG
;
A
#
# COMPACT_ATOMS: atom_id res chain seq x y z
N MET A 1 -4.12 -7.08 41.83
CA MET A 1 -2.64 -6.95 41.82
C MET A 1 -2.16 -7.77 40.63
N GLU A 2 -1.75 -7.04 39.60
CA GLU A 2 -1.58 -7.50 38.23
C GLU A 2 -0.44 -8.52 38.10
N LYS A 3 -0.66 -9.53 37.26
CA LYS A 3 0.41 -10.23 36.55
C LYS A 3 0.10 -10.12 35.06
N HIS A 4 0.44 -8.97 34.49
CA HIS A 4 0.62 -8.82 33.05
C HIS A 4 1.86 -9.63 32.66
N VAL A 5 1.65 -10.89 32.30
CA VAL A 5 2.62 -11.63 31.50
C VAL A 5 2.35 -11.23 30.06
N GLU A 6 3.14 -10.27 29.58
CA GLU A 6 3.22 -9.89 28.18
C GLU A 6 3.42 -11.16 27.34
N ARG A 7 2.36 -11.59 26.67
CA ARG A 7 2.49 -12.47 25.52
C ARG A 7 2.94 -11.59 24.37
N GLU A 8 4.25 -11.49 24.18
CA GLU A 8 4.82 -11.14 22.87
C GLU A 8 4.29 -12.16 21.87
N ALA A 9 3.19 -11.81 21.22
CA ALA A 9 2.68 -12.54 20.08
C ALA A 9 3.73 -12.37 18.99
N VAL A 10 4.54 -13.42 18.80
CA VAL A 10 5.45 -13.60 17.67
C VAL A 10 4.70 -13.21 16.41
N ILE A 11 5.01 -12.02 15.90
CA ILE A 11 4.51 -11.48 14.64
C ILE A 11 4.99 -12.47 13.58
N ARG A 12 4.08 -13.28 13.04
CA ARG A 12 4.41 -14.17 11.92
C ARG A 12 4.69 -13.27 10.71
N ASP A 13 5.97 -13.15 10.39
CA ASP A 13 6.50 -12.57 9.16
C ASP A 13 5.82 -13.15 7.92
N THR A 14 5.17 -12.31 7.12
CA THR A 14 4.90 -12.61 5.71
C THR A 14 4.99 -11.35 4.82
N LEU A 15 6.20 -11.08 4.32
CA LEU A 15 6.56 -10.46 3.04
C LEU A 15 7.80 -11.27 2.65
N HIS A 16 7.66 -12.40 1.96
CA HIS A 16 8.52 -13.56 2.28
C HIS A 16 10.02 -13.56 1.89
N ASP A 17 10.62 -12.40 1.60
CA ASP A 17 12.07 -12.15 1.78
C ASP A 17 12.39 -10.65 2.03
N PHE A 18 11.39 -9.87 2.45
CA PHE A 18 11.50 -8.42 2.65
C PHE A 18 10.77 -8.05 3.94
N SER A 19 11.48 -7.78 5.04
CA SER A 19 10.78 -7.56 6.31
C SER A 19 9.82 -6.37 6.21
N ILE A 20 8.58 -6.54 6.69
CA ILE A 20 7.65 -5.41 6.93
C ILE A 20 8.37 -4.31 7.74
N GLU A 21 9.29 -4.71 8.60
CA GLU A 21 10.19 -3.82 9.34
C GLU A 21 11.05 -2.92 8.45
N TYR A 22 11.55 -3.40 7.31
CA TYR A 22 12.25 -2.55 6.35
C TYR A 22 11.29 -1.51 5.74
N VAL A 23 10.07 -1.90 5.38
CA VAL A 23 9.05 -0.97 4.85
C VAL A 23 8.74 0.11 5.88
N LYS A 24 8.54 -0.28 7.14
CA LYS A 24 8.28 0.63 8.26
C LYS A 24 9.42 1.61 8.47
N ALA A 25 10.64 1.11 8.63
CA ALA A 25 11.82 1.94 8.83
C ALA A 25 12.01 2.94 7.69
N LEU A 26 11.81 2.50 6.45
CA LEU A 26 11.94 3.36 5.29
C LEU A 26 10.82 4.42 5.23
N ALA A 27 9.58 4.04 5.53
CA ALA A 27 8.45 4.97 5.58
C ALA A 27 8.70 6.11 6.59
N GLU A 28 9.16 5.77 7.79
CA GLU A 28 9.47 6.75 8.85
C GLU A 28 10.55 7.74 8.44
N VAL A 29 11.63 7.27 7.80
CA VAL A 29 12.70 8.14 7.26
C VAL A 29 12.16 9.19 6.30
N PHE A 30 11.10 8.87 5.54
CA PHE A 30 10.48 9.77 4.58
C PHE A 30 9.26 10.52 5.13
N GLY A 31 9.09 10.58 6.45
CA GLY A 31 8.01 11.37 7.07
C GLY A 31 6.63 10.72 6.95
N TRP A 32 6.59 9.40 6.78
CA TRP A 32 5.36 8.62 6.82
C TRP A 32 5.21 7.86 8.13
N ARG A 33 3.97 7.59 8.53
CA ARG A 33 3.63 6.79 9.71
C ARG A 33 2.92 5.51 9.25
N VAL A 34 3.40 4.37 9.71
CA VAL A 34 2.70 3.10 9.48
C VAL A 34 1.56 2.97 10.48
N VAL A 35 0.34 2.74 10.00
CA VAL A 35 -0.88 2.81 10.83
C VAL A 35 -1.44 1.44 11.19
N THR A 36 -1.27 0.41 10.35
CA THR A 36 -1.61 -0.96 10.73
C THR A 36 -1.08 -1.99 9.72
N ALA A 37 -0.85 -3.21 10.24
CA ALA A 37 -0.85 -4.47 9.50
C ALA A 37 -1.77 -5.42 10.29
N PRO A 38 -3.08 -5.51 10.00
CA PRO A 38 -3.98 -6.28 10.82
C PRO A 38 -3.80 -7.76 10.48
N ALA A 39 -3.10 -8.49 11.36
CA ALA A 39 -2.82 -9.92 11.20
C ALA A 39 -4.06 -10.83 11.02
N ASN A 40 -5.29 -10.31 11.11
CA ASN A 40 -6.55 -11.05 10.94
C ASN A 40 -7.72 -10.21 10.35
N ALA A 41 -7.48 -9.04 9.74
CA ALA A 41 -8.56 -8.27 9.10
C ALA A 41 -8.37 -8.18 7.58
N PRO A 42 -9.45 -8.19 6.78
CA PRO A 42 -9.36 -7.95 5.35
C PRO A 42 -8.87 -6.51 5.09
N GLY A 43 -7.68 -6.40 4.51
CA GLY A 43 -7.03 -5.12 4.21
C GLY A 43 -5.74 -5.33 3.43
N PRO A 44 -5.01 -4.27 3.09
CA PRO A 44 -3.66 -4.38 2.53
C PRO A 44 -2.65 -4.81 3.61
N ASP A 45 -1.54 -5.35 3.16
CA ASP A 45 -0.43 -5.82 4.00
C ASP A 45 0.12 -4.66 4.86
N VAL A 46 0.21 -3.45 4.28
CA VAL A 46 0.62 -2.25 5.02
C VAL A 46 -0.20 -1.03 4.59
N VAL A 47 -0.70 -0.29 5.58
CA VAL A 47 -1.26 1.06 5.40
C VAL A 47 -0.28 2.10 5.97
N ILE A 48 0.02 3.11 5.17
CA ILE A 48 0.98 4.16 5.50
C ILE A 48 0.30 5.52 5.33
N GLU A 49 0.29 6.34 6.37
CA GLU A 49 -0.25 7.70 6.38
C GLU A 49 0.87 8.73 6.37
N HIS A 50 0.66 9.87 5.72
CA HIS A 50 1.61 10.98 5.81
C HIS A 50 1.60 11.58 7.22
N ALA A 51 2.77 11.67 7.86
CA ALA A 51 2.85 12.04 9.28
C ALA A 51 2.42 13.48 9.58
N VAL A 52 2.48 14.37 8.57
CA VAL A 52 2.09 15.78 8.72
C VAL A 52 0.80 16.03 7.95
N GLY A 53 -0.32 16.06 8.66
CA GLY A 53 -1.60 16.59 8.16
C GLY A 53 -2.57 15.57 7.53
N GLU A 54 -2.31 14.25 7.61
CA GLU A 54 -3.24 13.20 7.17
C GLU A 54 -3.84 13.40 5.76
N LYS A 55 -3.14 14.10 4.85
CA LYS A 55 -3.69 14.43 3.52
C LYS A 55 -3.44 13.34 2.47
N ALA A 56 -2.61 12.36 2.81
CA ALA A 56 -2.10 11.34 1.91
C ALA A 56 -2.00 9.97 2.58
N VAL A 57 -2.45 8.94 1.87
CA VAL A 57 -2.40 7.54 2.29
C VAL A 57 -1.78 6.69 1.19
N MET A 58 -0.92 5.75 1.58
CA MET A 58 -0.32 4.76 0.70
C MET A 58 -0.69 3.35 1.19
N PHE A 59 -1.21 2.53 0.28
CA PHE A 59 -1.46 1.12 0.50
C PHE A 59 -0.33 0.32 -0.16
N ILE A 60 0.29 -0.59 0.59
CA ILE A 60 1.30 -1.50 0.06
C ILE A 60 0.77 -2.92 0.11
N GLU A 61 0.90 -3.62 -1.01
CA GLU A 61 0.55 -5.04 -1.16
C GLU A 61 1.68 -5.88 -1.70
N SER A 62 1.81 -7.08 -1.15
CA SER A 62 2.80 -8.08 -1.52
C SER A 62 2.14 -9.34 -2.07
N GLU A 63 2.37 -9.57 -3.36
CA GLU A 63 2.05 -10.84 -4.04
C GLU A 63 3.24 -11.80 -4.08
N VAL A 64 4.15 -11.68 -3.10
CA VAL A 64 5.33 -12.54 -2.97
C VAL A 64 4.92 -13.87 -2.33
N GLY A 65 5.08 -14.97 -3.07
CA GLY A 65 4.79 -16.32 -2.59
C GLY A 65 3.32 -16.76 -2.72
N HIS A 66 2.44 -15.89 -3.23
CA HIS A 66 1.04 -16.22 -3.51
C HIS A 66 0.83 -16.57 -4.99
N ASP A 67 0.14 -17.67 -5.27
CA ASP A 67 -0.39 -17.93 -6.60
C ASP A 67 -1.58 -16.97 -6.85
N THR A 68 -1.25 -15.86 -7.50
CA THR A 68 -2.18 -14.77 -7.81
C THR A 68 -3.34 -15.18 -8.73
N GLY A 69 -3.33 -16.40 -9.29
CA GLY A 69 -4.30 -16.81 -10.30
C GLY A 69 -4.32 -15.83 -11.47
N SER A 70 -5.51 -15.36 -11.89
CA SER A 70 -5.64 -14.32 -12.91
C SER A 70 -5.50 -12.92 -12.32
N SER A 71 -4.86 -11.99 -13.05
CA SER A 71 -4.77 -10.57 -12.65
C SER A 71 -6.15 -9.97 -12.34
N GLN A 72 -7.18 -10.37 -13.08
CA GLN A 72 -8.56 -9.96 -12.81
C GLN A 72 -9.04 -10.37 -11.41
N LYS A 73 -8.81 -11.63 -11.00
CA LYS A 73 -9.21 -12.11 -9.68
C LYS A 73 -8.44 -11.38 -8.58
N TYR A 74 -7.16 -11.11 -8.80
CA TYR A 74 -6.33 -10.32 -7.89
C TYR A 74 -6.90 -8.90 -7.71
N PHE A 75 -7.07 -8.15 -8.80
CA PHE A 75 -7.56 -6.77 -8.71
C PHE A 75 -8.99 -6.67 -8.18
N LYS A 76 -9.86 -7.64 -8.49
CA LYS A 76 -11.20 -7.69 -7.90
C LYS A 76 -11.14 -7.78 -6.37
N LYS A 77 -10.38 -8.74 -5.83
CA LYS A 77 -10.18 -8.89 -4.38
C LYS A 77 -9.49 -7.69 -3.75
N LEU A 78 -8.55 -7.07 -4.47
CA LEU A 78 -7.87 -5.87 -4.03
C LEU A 78 -8.87 -4.72 -3.86
N SER A 79 -9.70 -4.46 -4.88
CA SER A 79 -10.73 -3.42 -4.83
C SER A 79 -11.75 -3.65 -3.72
N GLU A 80 -12.22 -4.89 -3.54
CA GLU A 80 -13.14 -5.26 -2.45
C GLU A 80 -12.55 -4.97 -1.06
N ARG A 81 -11.25 -5.17 -0.86
CA ARG A 81 -10.56 -4.89 0.41
C ARG A 81 -10.24 -3.42 0.61
N LEU A 82 -9.78 -2.72 -0.45
CA LEU A 82 -9.31 -1.34 -0.33
C LEU A 82 -10.43 -0.32 -0.38
N ARG A 83 -11.55 -0.61 -1.06
CA ARG A 83 -12.62 0.36 -1.25
C ARG A 83 -13.19 0.92 0.06
N PRO A 84 -13.53 0.10 1.08
CA PRO A 84 -14.02 0.62 2.35
C PRO A 84 -13.00 1.54 3.05
N LEU A 85 -11.71 1.19 2.98
CA LEU A 85 -10.63 2.00 3.57
C LEU A 85 -10.48 3.33 2.85
N VAL A 86 -10.54 3.35 1.51
CA VAL A 86 -10.49 4.59 0.73
C VAL A 86 -11.64 5.51 1.10
N GLU A 87 -12.84 4.97 1.29
CA GLU A 87 -14.02 5.75 1.70
C GLU A 87 -13.86 6.32 3.12
N GLU A 88 -13.37 5.52 4.06
CA GLU A 88 -13.09 5.96 5.43
C GLU A 88 -12.07 7.11 5.45
N TYR A 89 -10.95 6.94 4.75
CA TYR A 89 -9.90 7.95 4.67
C TYR A 89 -10.37 9.22 3.95
N ARG A 90 -11.18 9.07 2.90
CA ARG A 90 -11.77 10.22 2.21
C ARG A 90 -12.71 10.99 3.13
N ALA A 91 -13.50 10.31 3.96
CA ALA A 91 -14.35 10.96 4.96
C ALA A 91 -13.54 11.74 6.01
N ARG A 92 -12.30 11.31 6.29
CA ARG A 92 -11.33 12.03 7.14
C ARG A 92 -10.63 13.20 6.44
N GLY A 93 -10.91 13.46 5.16
CA GLY A 93 -10.33 14.56 4.39
C GLY A 93 -9.04 14.22 3.63
N VAL A 94 -8.68 12.94 3.50
CA VAL A 94 -7.56 12.50 2.66
C VAL A 94 -7.85 12.82 1.20
N GLY A 95 -6.96 13.60 0.58
CA GLY A 95 -7.07 14.01 -0.83
C GLY A 95 -6.22 13.18 -1.79
N TYR A 96 -5.24 12.42 -1.27
CA TYR A 96 -4.30 11.66 -2.08
C TYR A 96 -4.19 10.20 -1.63
N PHE A 97 -4.23 9.30 -2.61
CA PHE A 97 -4.10 7.87 -2.41
C PHE A 97 -3.05 7.32 -3.36
N ALA A 98 -2.17 6.47 -2.83
CA ALA A 98 -1.20 5.71 -3.59
C ALA A 98 -1.37 4.22 -3.34
N LEU A 99 -1.16 3.41 -4.37
CA LEU A 99 -1.16 1.96 -4.32
C LEU A 99 0.19 1.45 -4.81
N VAL A 100 0.86 0.66 -3.98
CA VAL A 100 2.12 0.00 -4.28
C VAL A 100 1.89 -1.50 -4.26
N ILE A 101 2.19 -2.17 -5.38
CA ILE A 101 2.05 -3.61 -5.54
C ILE A 101 3.45 -4.17 -5.76
N ILE A 102 3.94 -4.96 -4.83
CA ILE A 102 5.20 -5.70 -4.89
C ILE A 102 4.86 -7.11 -5.39
N ALA A 103 5.42 -7.51 -6.53
CA ALA A 103 5.05 -8.77 -7.16
C ALA A 103 6.22 -9.54 -7.76
N ASN A 104 6.11 -10.86 -7.78
CA ASN A 104 7.01 -11.74 -8.54
C ASN A 104 6.84 -11.58 -10.06
N ALA A 105 5.61 -11.32 -10.52
CA ALA A 105 5.25 -11.19 -11.94
C ALA A 105 4.64 -9.82 -12.27
N PRO A 106 5.39 -8.71 -12.12
CA PRO A 106 4.85 -7.35 -12.23
C PRO A 106 4.29 -7.04 -13.62
N ARG A 107 4.94 -7.53 -14.70
CA ARG A 107 4.51 -7.26 -16.10
C ARG A 107 3.04 -7.61 -16.35
N ARG A 108 2.56 -8.72 -15.78
CA ARG A 108 1.19 -9.20 -15.96
C ARG A 108 0.18 -8.29 -15.23
N LEU A 109 0.54 -7.80 -14.05
CA LEU A 109 -0.28 -6.89 -13.25
C LEU A 109 -0.29 -5.49 -13.88
N THR A 110 0.87 -4.99 -14.30
CA THR A 110 1.00 -3.71 -15.00
C THR A 110 0.18 -3.69 -16.29
N LYS A 111 0.28 -4.75 -17.12
CA LYS A 111 -0.51 -4.85 -18.36
C LYS A 111 -2.01 -4.80 -18.07
N TYR A 112 -2.48 -5.60 -17.11
CA TYR A 112 -3.88 -5.62 -16.73
C TYR A 112 -4.35 -4.26 -16.18
N LEU A 113 -3.55 -3.61 -15.34
CA LEU A 113 -3.84 -2.29 -14.80
C LEU A 113 -4.00 -1.25 -15.92
N ARG A 114 -3.12 -1.27 -16.93
CA ARG A 114 -3.21 -0.38 -18.10
C ARG A 114 -4.49 -0.58 -18.89
N GLU A 115 -4.80 -1.84 -19.20
CA GLU A 115 -5.91 -2.21 -20.07
C GLU A 115 -7.27 -1.96 -19.38
N ASN A 116 -7.33 -2.07 -18.05
CA ASN A 116 -8.58 -1.99 -17.27
C ASN A 116 -8.61 -0.78 -16.32
N ARG A 117 -7.74 0.23 -16.56
CA ARG A 117 -7.52 1.34 -15.63
C ARG A 117 -8.81 2.00 -15.15
N LYS A 118 -9.72 2.34 -16.06
CA LYS A 118 -10.97 3.04 -15.71
C LYS A 118 -11.87 2.24 -14.78
N GLU A 119 -12.04 0.94 -15.06
CA GLU A 119 -12.83 0.03 -14.23
C GLU A 119 -12.22 -0.09 -12.82
N LEU A 120 -10.88 -0.20 -12.75
CA LEU A 120 -10.17 -0.28 -11.48
C LEU A 120 -10.23 1.03 -10.69
N GLU A 121 -10.14 2.18 -11.36
CA GLU A 121 -10.29 3.51 -10.73
C GLU A 121 -11.70 3.69 -10.14
N GLU A 122 -12.73 3.22 -10.85
CA GLU A 122 -14.11 3.25 -10.35
C GLU A 122 -14.28 2.32 -9.14
N ALA A 123 -13.76 1.10 -9.23
CA ALA A 123 -13.85 0.11 -8.16
C ALA A 123 -13.11 0.56 -6.89
N LEU A 124 -11.88 1.10 -7.04
CA LEU A 124 -11.06 1.56 -5.91
C LEU A 124 -11.47 2.95 -5.42
N GLY A 125 -12.07 3.77 -6.28
CA GLY A 125 -12.53 5.11 -5.96
C GLY A 125 -11.47 6.21 -6.06
N PHE A 126 -10.28 5.93 -6.58
CA PHE A 126 -9.22 6.93 -6.81
C PHE A 126 -8.46 6.64 -8.11
N LYS A 127 -7.72 7.63 -8.62
CA LYS A 127 -6.97 7.52 -9.88
C LYS A 127 -5.81 6.52 -9.76
N LEU A 128 -5.52 5.79 -10.84
CA LEU A 128 -4.44 4.82 -10.95
C LEU A 128 -3.49 5.22 -12.08
N GLU A 129 -2.77 6.32 -11.85
CA GLU A 129 -1.74 6.81 -12.74
C GLU A 129 -0.42 6.12 -12.40
N GLU A 130 0.09 5.33 -13.35
CA GLU A 130 1.35 4.62 -13.17
C GLU A 130 2.51 5.58 -12.86
N GLY A 131 3.24 5.26 -11.80
CA GLY A 131 4.33 6.08 -11.30
C GLY A 131 3.88 7.31 -10.52
N ILE A 132 2.58 7.59 -10.38
CA ILE A 132 2.07 8.74 -9.60
C ILE A 132 1.21 8.25 -8.44
N THR A 133 0.17 7.48 -8.71
CA THR A 133 -0.74 6.92 -7.68
C THR A 133 -0.79 5.40 -7.72
N ALA A 134 -0.23 4.77 -8.74
CA ALA A 134 -0.10 3.32 -8.84
C ALA A 134 1.35 2.91 -9.17
N PHE A 135 1.91 2.02 -8.38
CA PHE A 135 3.28 1.53 -8.53
C PHE A 135 3.26 0.00 -8.52
N VAL A 136 3.74 -0.64 -9.58
CA VAL A 136 3.91 -2.10 -9.62
C VAL A 136 5.39 -2.39 -9.68
N ILE A 137 5.94 -2.97 -8.61
CA ILE A 137 7.37 -3.13 -8.37
C ILE A 137 7.73 -4.62 -8.40
N PRO A 138 8.72 -5.05 -9.18
CA PRO A 138 9.27 -6.39 -9.04
C PRO A 138 9.87 -6.58 -7.65
N VAL A 139 9.61 -7.71 -6.99
CA VAL A 139 10.20 -8.03 -5.68
C VAL A 139 11.72 -7.84 -5.64
N LEU A 140 12.41 -8.15 -6.75
CA LEU A 140 13.86 -8.07 -6.87
C LEU A 140 14.41 -6.64 -6.84
N LEU A 141 13.58 -5.61 -7.07
CA LEU A 141 14.02 -4.20 -7.10
C LEU A 141 13.37 -3.35 -5.99
N VAL A 142 12.72 -3.99 -5.02
CA VAL A 142 11.95 -3.27 -4.01
C VAL A 142 12.84 -2.36 -3.16
N LYS A 143 14.06 -2.80 -2.83
CA LYS A 143 14.99 -2.04 -1.97
C LYS A 143 15.45 -0.75 -2.65
N GLU A 144 15.61 -0.78 -3.96
CA GLU A 144 16.08 0.32 -4.79
C GLU A 144 14.94 1.26 -5.20
N VAL A 145 13.75 0.72 -5.45
CA VAL A 145 12.62 1.48 -6.00
C VAL A 145 11.71 2.07 -4.93
N LEU A 146 11.50 1.37 -3.82
CA LEU A 146 10.58 1.81 -2.76
C LEU A 146 10.96 3.19 -2.15
N PRO A 147 12.25 3.53 -1.93
CA PRO A 147 12.61 4.87 -1.48
C PRO A 147 12.15 5.97 -2.46
N ALA A 148 12.31 5.72 -3.76
CA ALA A 148 11.87 6.65 -4.79
C ALA A 148 10.34 6.81 -4.82
N VAL A 149 9.59 5.74 -4.52
CA VAL A 149 8.13 5.79 -4.39
C VAL A 149 7.72 6.66 -3.21
N PHE A 150 8.35 6.52 -2.03
CA PHE A 150 8.05 7.36 -0.87
C PHE A 150 8.32 8.84 -1.14
N VAL A 151 9.47 9.17 -1.74
CA VAL A 151 9.80 10.55 -2.09
C VAL A 151 8.80 11.12 -3.10
N ARG A 152 8.40 10.33 -4.10
CA ARG A 152 7.47 10.79 -5.12
C ARG A 152 6.07 11.00 -4.57
N ALA A 153 5.56 10.07 -3.77
CA ALA A 153 4.28 10.19 -3.09
C ALA A 153 4.26 11.42 -2.16
N LEU A 154 5.37 11.67 -1.46
CA LEU A 154 5.53 12.84 -0.59
C LEU A 154 5.47 14.15 -1.40
N GLY A 155 6.19 14.20 -2.51
CA GLY A 155 6.19 15.37 -3.40
C GLY A 155 4.83 15.68 -3.99
N VAL A 156 3.99 14.68 -4.25
CA VAL A 156 2.60 14.88 -4.69
C VAL A 156 1.72 15.31 -3.53
N ALA A 157 1.83 14.68 -2.36
CA ALA A 157 1.08 15.06 -1.16
C ALA A 157 1.34 16.53 -0.75
N ALA A 158 2.60 16.97 -0.80
CA ALA A 158 2.98 18.35 -0.49
C ALA A 158 2.33 19.38 -1.43
N ARG A 159 2.13 19.03 -2.71
CA ARG A 159 1.45 19.91 -3.69
C ARG A 159 -0.07 19.95 -3.48
N LEU A 160 -0.63 18.95 -2.83
CA LEU A 160 -2.07 18.84 -2.54
C LEU A 160 -2.44 19.43 -1.17
N ALA A 161 -1.45 19.74 -0.33
CA ALA A 161 -1.67 20.49 0.89
C ALA A 161 -1.89 21.98 0.53
N PRO A 162 -3.06 22.59 0.82
CA PRO A 162 -3.14 24.05 0.87
C PRO A 162 -2.11 24.56 1.88
N GLY A 163 -1.24 25.46 1.41
CA GLY A 163 -0.36 26.26 2.26
C GLY A 163 -1.11 27.29 3.09
#